data_AF-A0A7K1EKH0-F1
#
_entry.id   AF-A0A7K1EKH0-F1
#
_cell.length_a   1.000
_cell.length_b   1.000
_cell.length_c   1.000
_cell.angle_alpha   90.00
_cell.angle_beta   90.00
_cell.angle_gamma   90.00
#
_symmetry.space_group_name_H-M   'P 1'
#
loop_
_entity.id
_entity.type
_entity.pdbx_description
1 polymer ?
#
loop_
_entity_poly.entity_id
_entity_poly.type
_entity_poly.pdbx_seq_one_letter_code
_entity_poly.pdbx_strand_id
1 'polypeptide(L)' 'MSAALIVLIGVLFASGTFLLLQRSLTRIILGVGIMANAVNVLILSIGARAGEA' A
#
# COMPACT_ATOMS: atom_id res chain seq x y z
N MET A 1 -8.87 10.53 8.80
CA MET A 1 -8.05 9.35 8.46
C MET A 1 -8.20 8.33 9.57
N SER A 2 -8.91 7.22 9.31
CA SER A 2 -9.26 6.23 10.34
C SER A 2 -8.07 5.35 10.71
N ALA A 3 -7.99 4.93 11.98
CA ALA A 3 -6.92 4.04 12.47
C ALA A 3 -6.83 2.74 11.64
N ALA A 4 -7.97 2.17 11.24
CA ALA A 4 -8.02 0.99 10.37
C ALA A 4 -7.32 1.22 9.01
N LEU A 5 -7.50 2.40 8.39
CA LEU A 5 -6.84 2.73 7.13
C LEU A 5 -5.33 2.88 7.31
N ILE A 6 -4.90 3.51 8.41
CA ILE A 6 -3.48 3.66 8.74
C ILE A 6 -2.83 2.27 8.88
N VAL A 7 -3.48 1.38 9.63
CA VAL A 7 -3.00 -0.01 9.82
C VAL A 7 -2.97 -0.77 8.50
N LEU A 8 -4.02 -0.67 7.69
CA LEU A 8 -4.09 -1.32 6.38
C LEU A 8 -2.94 -0.88 5.46
N ILE A 9 -2.72 0.44 5.36
CA ILE A 9 -1.62 1.00 4.56
C ILE A 9 -0.27 0.48 5.08
N GLY A 10 -0.07 0.50 6.39
CA GLY A 10 1.15 -0.02 7.01
C GLY A 10 1.42 -1.49 6.70
N VAL A 11 0.39 -2.35 6.78
CA VAL A 11 0.49 -3.78 6.46
C VAL A 11 0.80 -4.00 4.99
N LEU A 12 0.17 -3.23 4.08
CA LEU A 12 0.44 -3.33 2.65
C LEU A 12 1.87 -2.91 2.32
N PHE A 13 2.37 -1.82 2.91
CA PHE A 13 3.76 -1.39 2.76
C PHE A 13 4.74 -2.44 3.32
N ALA A 14 4.52 -2.93 4.54
CA ALA A 14 5.37 -3.95 5.15
C ALA A 14 5.43 -5.23 4.31
N SER A 15 4.28 -5.69 3.81
CA SER A 15 4.21 -6.90 2.97
C SER A 15 4.86 -6.69 1.60
N GLY A 16 4.61 -5.54 0.96
CA GLY A 16 5.24 -5.17 -0.31
C GLY A 16 6.76 -5.10 -0.19
N THR A 17 7.28 -4.37 0.81
CA THR A 17 8.71 -4.30 1.10
C THR A 17 9.29 -5.69 1.38
N PHE A 18 8.65 -6.51 2.23
CA PHE A 18 9.12 -7.86 2.52
C PHE A 18 9.27 -8.72 1.25
N LEU A 19 8.31 -8.64 0.34
CA LEU A 19 8.34 -9.39 -0.93
C LEU A 19 9.41 -8.88 -1.89
N LEU A 20 9.65 -7.56 -1.93
CA LEU A 20 10.71 -6.96 -2.74
C LEU A 20 12.11 -7.40 -2.32
N LEU A 21 12.31 -7.71 -1.03
CA LEU A 21 13.58 -8.21 -0.51
C LEU A 21 13.85 -9.68 -0.87
N GLN A 22 12.90 -10.39 -1.48
CA GLN A 22 13.06 -11.81 -1.80
C GLN A 22 13.85 -12.03 -3.09
N ARG A 23 14.54 -13.16 -3.19
CA ARG A 23 15.41 -13.50 -4.35
C ARG A 23 14.63 -13.96 -5.59
N SER A 24 13.38 -14.40 -5.42
CA SER A 24 12.57 -14.92 -6.51
C SER A 24 11.86 -13.79 -7.25
N LEU A 25 12.06 -13.68 -8.56
CA LEU A 25 11.44 -12.66 -9.40
C LEU A 25 9.91 -12.64 -9.27
N THR A 26 9.25 -13.79 -9.20
CA THR A 26 7.79 -13.88 -9.00
C THR A 26 7.37 -13.18 -7.70
N ARG A 27 8.11 -13.40 -6.60
CA ARG A 27 7.85 -12.76 -5.32
C ARG A 27 8.10 -11.24 -5.38
N ILE A 28 9.16 -10.81 -6.07
CA ILE A 28 9.41 -9.38 -6.30
C ILE A 28 8.25 -8.74 -7.09
N ILE A 29 7.77 -9.38 -8.17
CA ILE A 29 6.66 -8.88 -8.99
C ILE A 29 5.39 -8.73 -8.16
N LEU A 30 5.06 -9.72 -7.33
CA LEU A 30 3.94 -9.63 -6.38
C LEU A 30 4.15 -8.49 -5.38
N GLY A 31 5.38 -8.31 -4.89
CA GLY A 31 5.76 -7.19 -4.03
C GLY A 31 5.50 -5.84 -4.71
N VAL A 32 5.95 -5.65 -5.95
CA VAL A 32 5.68 -4.43 -6.75
C VAL A 32 4.18 -4.20 -6.91
N GLY A 33 3.40 -5.24 -7.23
CA GLY A 33 1.94 -5.13 -7.39
C GLY A 33 1.24 -4.71 -6.10
N ILE A 34 1.59 -5.30 -4.96
CA ILE A 34 1.08 -4.90 -3.65
C ILE A 34 1.49 -3.46 -3.33
N MET A 35 2.73 -3.09 -3.67
CA MET A 35 3.26 -1.76 -3.40
C MET A 35 2.50 -0.66 -4.18
N ALA A 36 2.20 -0.91 -5.45
CA ALA A 36 1.38 -0.02 -6.26
C ALA A 36 -0.01 0.19 -5.66
N ASN A 37 -0.66 -0.88 -5.18
CA ASN A 37 -1.96 -0.78 -4.53
C ASN A 37 -1.88 -0.01 -3.20
N ALA A 38 -0.85 -0.23 -2.39
CA ALA A 38 -0.65 0.51 -1.13
C ALA A 38 -0.51 2.02 -1.37
N VAL A 39 0.23 2.41 -2.41
CA VAL A 39 0.40 3.82 -2.81
C VAL A 39 -0.92 4.42 -3.26
N ASN A 40 -1.72 3.71 -4.08
CA ASN A 40 -3.04 4.19 -4.49
C ASN A 40 -3.97 4.42 -3.29
N VAL A 41 -4.00 3.49 -2.33
CA VAL A 41 -4.81 3.63 -1.10
C VAL A 41 -4.31 4.80 -0.25
N LEU A 42 -2.99 4.98 -0.13
CA LEU A 42 -2.40 6.11 0.59
C LEU A 42 -2.79 7.44 -0.07
N ILE A 43 -2.66 7.56 -1.40
CA ILE A 43 -3.06 8.75 -2.15
C ILE A 43 -4.54 9.05 -1.92
N LEU A 44 -5.41 8.05 -2.05
CA LEU A 44 -6.84 8.19 -1.80
C LEU A 44 -7.11 8.67 -0.36
N SER A 45 -6.41 8.11 0.63
CA SER A 45 -6.57 8.48 2.04
C SER A 45 -6.17 9.92 2.35
N ILE A 46 -5.19 10.47 1.60
CA ILE A 46 -4.73 11.86 1.72
C ILE A 46 -5.65 12.81 0.93
N GLY A 47 -6.08 12.40 -0.26
CA GLY A 47 -6.97 13.16 -1.15
C GLY A 47 -8.43 13.22 -0.68
N ALA A 48 -8.85 12.34 0.23
CA ALA A 48 -10.20 12.30 0.80
C ALA A 48 -10.59 13.53 1.67
N ARG A 49 -9.82 14.63 1.63
CA ARG A 49 -10.32 15.96 2.02
C ARG A 49 -11.26 16.58 0.99
N ALA A 50 -11.42 16.00 -0.20
CA ALA A 50 -12.46 16.39 -1.15
C ALA A 50 -13.79 15.68 -0.83
N GLY A 51 -14.34 16.02 0.32
CA GLY A 51 -15.74 15.78 0.68
C GLY A 51 -16.43 17.12 0.88
N GLU A 52 -16.33 18.02 -0.10
CA GLU A 52 -17.31 19.08 -0.27
C GLU A 52 -18.14 18.68 -1.48
N ALA A 53 -19.35 18.20 -1.18
CA ALA A 53 -20.42 17.98 -2.14
C ALA A 53 -21.00 19.33 -2.60
#